data_AF-A0A7K2MGS5-F1
#
_entry.id   AF-A0A7K2MGS5-F1
#
_cell.length_a   1.000
_cell.length_b   1.000
_cell.length_c   1.000
_cell.angle_alpha   90.00
_cell.angle_beta   90.00
_cell.angle_gamma   90.00
#
_symmetry.space_group_name_H-M   'P 1'
#
loop_
_entity.id
_entity.type
_entity.pdbx_description
1 polymer ?
#
loop_
_entity_poly.entity_id
_entity_poly.type
_entity_poly.pdbx_seq_one_letter_code
_entity_poly.pdbx_strand_id
1 'polypeptide(L)'
;MEDAADRIAHPWGPRVPYGRHETWPARVDTFLADGVEPGAVQRWVQAASILHSDGDAMDIAVADGRMVGVRGRDVDRVNRGRL
;
A
#
# COMPACT_ATOMS: atom_id res chain seq x y z
N MET A 1 -25.48 8.63 -12.42
CA MET A 1 -24.12 9.17 -12.25
C MET A 1 -24.07 9.64 -10.82
N GLU A 2 -23.53 8.81 -9.93
CA GLU A 2 -23.47 9.11 -8.49
C GLU A 2 -22.71 10.41 -8.29
N ASP A 3 -23.37 11.34 -7.58
CA ASP A 3 -22.80 12.61 -7.17
C ASP A 3 -21.54 12.31 -6.34
N ALA A 4 -20.38 12.78 -6.83
CA ALA A 4 -19.13 12.54 -6.15
C ALA A 4 -19.20 13.26 -4.80
N ALA A 5 -19.36 12.48 -3.72
CA ALA A 5 -19.49 12.97 -2.36
C ALA A 5 -18.55 14.15 -2.11
N ASP A 6 -19.07 15.25 -1.54
CA ASP A 6 -18.33 16.48 -1.27
C ASP A 6 -17.03 16.16 -0.50
N ARG A 7 -15.90 16.15 -1.21
CA ARG A 7 -14.59 15.75 -0.66
C ARG A 7 -13.95 16.85 0.17
N ILE A 8 -14.53 18.04 0.21
CA ILE A 8 -14.13 19.11 1.12
C ILE A 8 -14.86 18.95 2.45
N ALA A 9 -16.18 18.74 2.42
CA ALA A 9 -16.97 18.51 3.64
C ALA A 9 -16.78 17.10 4.23
N HIS A 10 -16.55 16.10 3.39
CA HIS A 10 -16.42 14.69 3.73
C HIS A 10 -15.16 14.06 3.11
N PRO A 11 -13.95 14.55 3.46
CA PRO A 11 -12.70 14.12 2.83
C PRO A 11 -12.43 12.61 2.95
N TRP A 12 -12.99 11.98 3.98
CA TRP A 12 -12.80 10.55 4.29
C TRP A 12 -14.01 9.69 3.96
N GLY A 13 -15.13 10.29 3.53
CA GLY A 13 -16.40 9.59 3.34
C GLY A 13 -16.97 8.97 4.63
N PRO A 14 -17.91 8.03 4.52
CA PRO A 14 -18.50 7.34 5.67
C PRO A 14 -17.45 6.47 6.38
N ARG A 15 -17.53 6.39 7.71
CA ARG A 15 -16.63 5.54 8.51
C ARG A 15 -16.90 4.07 8.22
N VAL A 16 -15.84 3.32 7.96
CA VAL A 16 -15.86 1.86 7.77
C VAL A 16 -14.95 1.17 8.81
N PRO A 17 -15.29 1.22 10.10
CA PRO A 17 -14.47 0.63 11.14
C PRO A 17 -14.58 -0.90 11.14
N TYR A 18 -13.49 -1.57 11.51
CA TYR A 18 -13.55 -2.96 11.94
C TYR A 18 -14.00 -3.04 13.40
N GLY A 19 -14.72 -4.11 13.74
CA GLY A 19 -15.18 -4.37 15.10
C GLY A 19 -14.02 -4.53 16.08
N ARG A 20 -14.30 -4.31 17.36
CA ARG A 20 -13.34 -4.64 18.42
C ARG A 20 -13.02 -6.14 18.35
N HIS A 21 -11.73 -6.48 18.38
CA HIS A 21 -11.22 -7.85 18.24
C HIS A 21 -11.42 -8.49 16.85
N GLU A 22 -11.97 -7.76 15.88
CA GLU A 22 -12.02 -8.23 14.51
C GLU A 22 -10.61 -8.17 13.91
N THR A 23 -10.25 -9.23 13.17
CA THR A 23 -9.00 -9.25 12.44
C THR A 23 -9.06 -8.22 11.34
N TRP A 24 -8.14 -7.27 11.35
CA TRP A 24 -7.96 -6.37 10.22
C TRP A 24 -7.52 -7.20 8.98
N PRO A 25 -8.30 -7.29 7.90
CA PRO A 25 -7.91 -8.04 6.71
C PRO A 25 -6.58 -7.54 6.15
N ALA A 26 -5.75 -8.47 5.68
CA ALA A 26 -4.58 -8.10 4.89
C ALA A 26 -5.03 -7.44 3.57
N ARG A 27 -4.29 -6.43 3.12
CA ARG A 27 -4.46 -5.80 1.80
C ARG A 27 -3.07 -5.40 1.35
N VAL A 28 -2.56 -6.04 0.29
CA VAL A 28 -1.25 -5.73 -0.27
C VAL A 28 -1.40 -4.63 -1.30
N ASP A 29 -1.21 -3.39 -0.87
CA ASP A 29 -1.17 -2.25 -1.78
C ASP A 29 0.07 -2.36 -2.65
N THR A 30 -0.10 -2.15 -3.95
CA THR A 30 0.96 -2.28 -4.95
C THR A 30 0.87 -1.12 -5.92
N PHE A 31 2.03 -0.52 -6.22
CA PHE A 31 2.19 0.47 -7.26
C PHE A 31 3.41 0.10 -8.10
N LEU A 32 3.24 0.06 -9.41
CA LEU A 32 4.32 -0.09 -10.38
C LEU A 32 4.32 1.15 -11.27
N ALA A 33 5.51 1.54 -11.73
CA ALA A 33 5.64 2.64 -12.69
C ALA A 33 4.89 2.33 -13.99
N ASP A 34 4.45 3.37 -14.70
CA ASP A 34 3.69 3.23 -15.94
C ASP A 34 4.41 2.32 -16.95
N GLY A 35 3.69 1.36 -17.51
CA GLY A 35 4.22 0.38 -18.47
C GLY A 35 5.03 -0.77 -17.85
N VAL A 36 5.17 -0.82 -16.53
CA VAL A 36 5.81 -1.94 -15.83
C VAL A 36 4.76 -2.96 -15.41
N GLU A 37 4.72 -4.08 -16.10
CA GLU A 37 3.90 -5.22 -15.70
C GLU A 37 4.53 -5.97 -14.52
N PRO A 38 3.74 -6.63 -13.64
CA PRO A 38 4.27 -7.37 -12.49
C PRO A 38 5.34 -8.41 -12.84
N GLY A 39 5.23 -9.06 -14.01
CA GLY A 39 6.19 -10.05 -14.48
C GLY A 39 7.55 -9.47 -14.91
N ALA A 40 7.64 -8.16 -15.14
CA ALA A 40 8.90 -7.49 -15.47
C ALA A 40 9.78 -7.20 -14.23
N VAL A 41 9.21 -7.34 -13.01
CA VAL A 41 9.96 -7.15 -11.78
C VAL A 41 10.95 -8.30 -11.58
N GLN A 42 12.24 -7.98 -11.60
CA GLN A 42 13.32 -8.97 -11.48
C GLN A 42 13.56 -9.37 -10.03
N ARG A 43 13.39 -8.43 -9.09
CA ARG A 43 13.52 -8.70 -7.65
C ARG A 43 12.67 -7.74 -6.82
N TRP A 44 12.20 -8.25 -5.68
CA TRP A 44 11.58 -7.47 -4.62
C TRP A 44 12.59 -7.33 -3.49
N VAL A 45 12.92 -6.10 -3.12
CA VAL A 45 13.89 -5.79 -2.07
C VAL A 45 13.15 -5.28 -0.85
N GLN A 46 13.22 -6.02 0.25
CA GLN A 46 12.60 -5.61 1.50
C GLN A 46 13.22 -4.31 2.03
N ALA A 47 12.37 -3.35 2.40
CA ALA A 47 12.74 -2.02 2.84
C ALA A 47 11.72 -1.45 3.83
N ALA A 48 11.95 -0.22 4.28
CA ALA A 48 10.99 0.57 5.05
C ALA A 48 11.04 2.04 4.64
N SER A 49 9.87 2.68 4.58
CA SER A 49 9.78 4.15 4.53
C SER A 49 9.96 4.68 5.94
N ILE A 50 10.80 5.70 6.11
CA ILE A 50 11.11 6.32 7.41
C ILE A 50 10.49 7.71 7.57
N LEU A 51 9.52 8.05 6.73
CA LEU A 51 8.89 9.38 6.72
C LEU A 51 7.89 9.59 7.87
N HIS A 52 7.51 8.53 8.59
CA HIS A 52 6.68 8.62 9.80
C HIS A 52 7.26 7.78 10.94
N SER A 53 6.74 8.01 12.15
CA SER A 53 7.29 7.52 13.43
C SER A 53 7.36 5.99 13.56
N ASP A 54 6.53 5.23 12.87
CA ASP A 54 6.53 3.76 12.94
C ASP A 54 7.14 3.10 11.69
N GLY A 55 7.34 3.90 10.62
CA GLY A 55 7.76 3.46 9.30
C GLY A 55 6.76 2.53 8.60
N ASP A 56 6.84 2.47 7.27
CA ASP A 56 6.02 1.55 6.48
C ASP A 56 6.89 0.44 5.91
N ALA A 57 6.64 -0.76 6.41
CA ALA A 57 7.35 -1.96 6.02
C ALA A 57 6.85 -2.41 4.63
N MET A 58 7.77 -2.55 3.66
CA MET A 58 7.43 -2.72 2.24
C MET A 58 8.49 -3.51 1.47
N ASP A 59 8.16 -3.92 0.24
CA ASP A 59 9.14 -4.33 -0.76
C ASP A 59 9.25 -3.26 -1.86
N ILE A 60 10.47 -3.01 -2.32
CA ILE A 60 10.77 -2.19 -3.50
C ILE A 60 10.92 -3.10 -4.72
N ALA A 61 10.15 -2.84 -5.77
CA ALA A 61 10.30 -3.51 -7.06
C ALA A 61 11.56 -3.01 -7.77
N VAL A 62 12.41 -3.92 -8.22
CA VAL A 62 13.60 -3.57 -9.02
C VAL A 62 13.60 -4.32 -10.34
N ALA A 63 13.85 -3.58 -11.42
CA ALA A 63 14.11 -4.09 -12.77
C ALA A 63 15.26 -3.28 -13.39
N ASP A 64 16.20 -3.96 -14.04
CA ASP A 64 17.38 -3.38 -14.70
C ASP A 64 18.16 -2.40 -13.81
N GLY A 65 18.28 -2.76 -12.52
CA GLY A 65 18.99 -1.97 -11.51
C GLY A 65 18.25 -0.70 -11.04
N ARG A 66 17.00 -0.49 -11.46
CA ARG A 66 16.18 0.68 -11.10
C ARG A 66 15.00 0.29 -10.23
N MET A 67 14.59 1.19 -9.34
CA MET A 67 13.33 1.06 -8.61
C MET A 67 12.18 1.34 -9.58
N VAL A 68 11.24 0.40 -9.69
CA VAL A 68 10.11 0.47 -10.63
C VAL A 68 8.76 0.38 -9.94
N GLY A 69 8.74 0.46 -8.60
CA GLY A 69 7.51 0.40 -7.82
C GLY A 69 7.74 -0.08 -6.39
N VAL A 70 6.64 -0.27 -5.69
CA VAL A 70 6.58 -0.75 -4.30
C VAL A 70 5.37 -1.64 -4.09
N ARG A 71 5.44 -2.52 -3.10
CA ARG A 71 4.27 -3.21 -2.55
C ARG A 71 4.39 -3.34 -1.04
N GLY A 72 3.27 -3.37 -0.33
CA GLY A 72 3.30 -3.75 1.08
C GLY A 72 3.50 -5.26 1.27
N ARG A 73 3.58 -5.71 2.52
CA ARG A 73 3.69 -7.13 2.87
C ARG A 73 2.61 -7.52 3.88
N ASP A 74 1.85 -8.57 3.57
CA ASP A 74 0.75 -9.06 4.41
C ASP A 74 1.23 -9.67 5.75
N VAL A 75 2.47 -10.14 5.79
CA VAL A 75 3.15 -10.66 6.98
C VAL A 75 3.48 -9.59 8.01
N ASP A 76 3.47 -8.31 7.64
CA ASP A 76 3.82 -7.22 8.55
C ASP A 76 2.66 -6.91 9.50
N ARG A 77 2.97 -6.95 10.81
CA ARG A 77 1.97 -6.82 11.87
C ARG A 77 1.31 -5.44 11.93
N VAL A 78 2.03 -4.38 11.56
CA VAL A 78 1.59 -2.99 11.73
C VAL A 78 0.68 -2.57 10.58
N ASN A 79 1.20 -2.56 9.35
CA ASN A 79 0.47 -2.08 8.17
C ASN A 79 -0.27 -3.19 7.40
N ARG A 80 0.04 -4.48 7.61
CA ARG A 80 -0.65 -5.65 7.01
C ARG A 80 -0.79 -5.54 5.49
N GLY A 81 0.25 -5.05 4.84
CA GLY A 81 0.32 -4.88 3.39
C GLY A 81 -0.05 -3.49 2.87
N ARG A 82 -0.52 -2.57 3.72
CA ARG A 82 -0.95 -1.25 3.30
C ARG A 82 0.20 -0.26 3.25
N LEU A 83 0.19 0.63 2.26
CA LEU A 83 1.17 1.70 2.06
C LEU A 83 0.46 3.04 1.81
#